data_AF-D3RZY9-F1
#
_entry.id   AF-D3RZY9-F1
#
_cell.length_a   1.000
_cell.length_b   1.000
_cell.length_c   1.000
_cell.angle_alpha   90.00
_cell.angle_beta   90.00
_cell.angle_gamma   90.00
#
_symmetry.space_group_name_H-M   'P 1'
#
loop_
_entity.id
_entity.type
_entity.pdbx_description
1 polymer ?
#
loop_
_entity_poly.entity_id
_entity_poly.type
_entity_poly.pdbx_seq_one_letter_code
_entity_poly.pdbx_strand_id
1 'polypeptide(L)'
;MSEKWELTREELADFVSSLKEEKEAFRTPLEDLMKSDVILAERVNGEIAGICGTIKGRVFPRLYLVVRGEHQGKGVGKKLHLRLKECVEENYFIVKVIVRKNNKRALSLYGDVDYRIVKEDDEFYYMIRMTRYKFFQPIVVLLFRLICRFSFFVKYRLRIFGGNK
;
A
#
# COMPACT_ATOMS: atom_id res chain seq x y z
N MET A 1 -18.90 7.76 2.97
CA MET A 1 -17.55 7.91 2.38
C MET A 1 -17.75 8.54 1.02
N SER A 2 -17.30 9.78 0.79
CA SER A 2 -17.37 10.36 -0.55
C SER A 2 -16.23 9.75 -1.37
N GLU A 3 -16.57 9.09 -2.46
CA GLU A 3 -15.58 8.68 -3.45
C GLU A 3 -14.84 9.93 -3.95
N LYS A 4 -13.51 9.85 -4.05
CA LYS A 4 -12.70 10.97 -4.55
C LYS A 4 -11.77 10.47 -5.65
N TRP A 5 -12.12 10.81 -6.88
CA TRP A 5 -11.39 10.43 -8.08
C TRP A 5 -10.95 11.68 -8.85
N GLU A 6 -9.65 11.78 -9.12
CA GLU A 6 -9.04 12.88 -9.88
C GLU A 6 -8.65 12.49 -11.31
N LEU A 7 -8.94 11.24 -11.69
CA LEU A 7 -8.65 10.68 -13.00
C LEU A 7 -9.92 10.08 -13.60
N THR A 8 -10.04 10.16 -14.93
CA THR A 8 -11.00 9.32 -15.64
C THR A 8 -10.51 7.87 -15.68
N ARG A 9 -11.39 6.94 -16.06
CA ARG A 9 -11.02 5.52 -16.21
C ARG A 9 -10.01 5.33 -17.34
N GLU A 10 -10.17 6.09 -18.41
CA GLU A 10 -9.28 6.11 -19.57
C GLU A 10 -7.90 6.61 -19.15
N GLU A 11 -7.82 7.74 -18.45
CA GLU A 11 -6.55 8.29 -17.95
C GLU A 11 -5.82 7.32 -17.00
N LEU A 12 -6.57 6.62 -16.15
CA LEU A 12 -6.01 5.60 -15.26
C LEU A 12 -5.47 4.40 -16.05
N ALA A 13 -6.22 3.92 -17.05
CA ALA A 13 -5.81 2.81 -17.90
C ALA A 13 -4.54 3.18 -18.71
N ASP A 14 -4.51 4.38 -19.29
CA ASP A 14 -3.38 4.92 -20.04
C ASP A 14 -2.15 5.11 -19.14
N PHE A 15 -2.35 5.62 -17.93
CA PHE A 15 -1.26 5.73 -16.97
C PHE A 15 -0.68 4.36 -16.62
N VAL A 16 -1.52 3.37 -16.29
CA VAL A 16 -1.08 2.02 -15.91
C VAL A 16 -0.43 1.27 -17.06
N SER A 17 -0.91 1.48 -18.30
CA SER A 17 -0.29 0.89 -19.49
C SER A 17 1.07 1.51 -19.82
N SER A 18 1.26 2.80 -19.48
CA SER A 18 2.53 3.52 -19.68
C SER A 18 3.64 3.18 -18.67
N LEU A 19 3.32 2.49 -17.57
CA LEU A 19 4.32 2.09 -16.57
C LEU A 19 5.30 1.07 -17.16
N LYS A 20 6.59 1.26 -16.88
CA LYS A 20 7.68 0.39 -17.32
C LYS A 20 8.03 -0.57 -16.17
N GLU A 21 9.26 -0.51 -15.66
CA GLU A 21 9.75 -1.32 -14.54
C GLU A 21 8.95 -1.08 -13.25
N GLU A 22 8.26 0.05 -13.12
CA GLU A 22 7.43 0.37 -11.96
C GLU A 22 6.22 -0.57 -11.84
N LYS A 23 5.73 -1.08 -12.98
CA LYS A 23 4.60 -2.02 -13.02
C LYS A 23 4.92 -3.28 -12.22
N GLU A 24 6.16 -3.74 -12.31
CA GLU A 24 6.67 -4.86 -11.53
C GLU A 24 6.63 -4.56 -10.04
N ALA A 25 7.11 -3.39 -9.61
CA ALA A 25 7.07 -3.03 -8.19
C ALA A 25 5.64 -2.83 -7.66
N PHE A 26 4.74 -2.34 -8.50
CA PHE A 26 3.38 -1.95 -8.15
C PHE A 26 2.41 -3.15 -7.99
N ARG A 27 2.58 -4.22 -8.79
CA ARG A 27 1.80 -5.49 -8.80
C ARG A 27 0.31 -5.34 -8.47
N THR A 28 -0.34 -4.27 -8.91
CA THR A 28 -1.75 -4.02 -8.67
C THR A 28 -2.49 -4.04 -10.00
N PRO A 29 -3.38 -5.02 -10.23
CA PRO A 29 -4.18 -5.09 -11.46
C PRO A 29 -5.03 -3.84 -11.65
N LEU A 30 -5.27 -3.44 -12.90
CA LEU A 30 -6.09 -2.28 -13.22
C LEU A 30 -7.51 -2.43 -12.64
N GLU A 31 -8.05 -3.64 -12.64
CA GLU A 31 -9.37 -3.99 -12.12
C GLU A 31 -9.49 -3.73 -10.61
N ASP A 32 -8.39 -3.89 -9.87
CA ASP A 32 -8.35 -3.58 -8.45
C ASP A 32 -8.29 -2.07 -8.22
N LEU A 33 -7.54 -1.33 -9.07
CA LEU A 33 -7.51 0.13 -9.00
C LEU A 33 -8.88 0.72 -9.31
N MET A 34 -9.62 0.15 -10.26
CA MET A 34 -10.97 0.60 -10.63
C MET A 34 -11.99 0.48 -9.49
N LYS A 35 -11.68 -0.31 -8.46
CA LYS A 35 -12.52 -0.48 -7.26
C LYS A 35 -12.07 0.41 -6.09
N SER A 36 -11.18 1.37 -6.35
CA SER A 36 -10.66 2.25 -5.32
C SER A 36 -11.70 3.25 -4.85
N ASP A 37 -11.75 3.51 -3.55
CA ASP A 37 -12.60 4.57 -3.01
C ASP A 37 -11.99 5.96 -3.25
N VAL A 38 -10.65 6.01 -3.27
CA VAL A 38 -9.87 7.22 -3.49
C VAL A 38 -8.82 6.95 -4.57
N ILE A 39 -8.77 7.81 -5.58
CA ILE A 39 -7.71 7.87 -6.59
C ILE A 39 -7.29 9.33 -6.75
N LEU A 40 -6.05 9.62 -6.38
CA LEU A 40 -5.43 10.94 -6.53
C LEU A 40 -4.31 10.87 -7.56
N ALA A 41 -4.12 11.96 -8.28
CA ALA A 41 -3.07 12.09 -9.27
C ALA A 41 -2.20 13.32 -9.01
N GLU A 42 -0.94 13.22 -9.41
CA GLU A 42 -0.02 14.34 -9.45
C GLU A 42 0.45 14.53 -10.88
N ARG A 43 0.34 15.77 -11.39
CA ARG A 43 0.74 16.11 -12.75
C ARG A 43 1.99 16.97 -12.77
N VAL A 44 2.87 16.71 -13.73
CA VAL A 44 4.06 17.51 -14.01
C VAL A 44 4.00 17.89 -15.48
N ASN A 45 4.01 19.18 -15.80
CA ASN A 45 3.87 19.70 -17.17
C ASN A 45 2.62 19.18 -17.91
N GLY A 46 1.50 19.02 -17.19
CA GLY A 46 0.23 18.52 -17.75
C GLY A 46 0.10 17.00 -17.79
N GLU A 47 1.20 16.25 -17.70
CA GLU A 47 1.21 14.78 -17.73
C GLU A 47 1.11 14.17 -16.33
N ILE A 48 0.50 12.98 -16.21
CA ILE A 48 0.38 12.26 -14.95
C ILE A 48 1.75 11.68 -14.56
N ALA A 49 2.37 12.27 -13.53
CA ALA A 49 3.66 11.85 -13.00
C ALA A 49 3.55 10.70 -11.99
N GLY A 50 2.40 10.59 -11.30
CA GLY A 50 2.15 9.52 -10.35
C GLY A 50 0.71 9.50 -9.85
N ILE A 51 0.32 8.35 -9.30
CA ILE A 51 -1.00 8.13 -8.73
C ILE A 51 -0.88 7.48 -7.35
N CYS A 52 -1.89 7.69 -6.52
CA CYS A 52 -2.04 6.96 -5.27
C CYS A 52 -3.51 6.78 -4.91
N GLY A 53 -3.81 5.79 -4.09
CA GLY A 53 -5.19 5.54 -3.69
C GLY A 53 -5.35 4.44 -2.67
N THR A 54 -6.61 4.09 -2.40
CA THR A 54 -7.02 3.03 -1.47
C THR A 54 -7.75 1.92 -2.21
N ILE A 55 -7.39 0.68 -1.95
CA ILE A 55 -8.13 -0.50 -2.40
C ILE A 55 -8.76 -1.14 -1.18
N LYS A 56 -10.06 -1.46 -1.27
CA LYS A 56 -10.76 -2.22 -0.21
C LYS A 56 -10.04 -3.52 0.05
N GLY A 57 -9.57 -3.71 1.28
CA GLY A 57 -8.97 -4.95 1.73
C GLY A 57 -9.91 -5.69 2.67
N ARG A 58 -9.69 -7.00 2.84
CA ARG A 58 -10.51 -7.87 3.71
C ARG A 58 -10.54 -7.44 5.19
N VAL A 59 -9.44 -6.83 5.68
CA VAL A 59 -9.29 -6.44 7.08
C VAL A 59 -9.06 -4.93 7.21
N PHE A 60 -8.15 -4.40 6.40
CA PHE A 60 -7.86 -2.97 6.30
C PHE A 60 -7.65 -2.59 4.83
N PRO A 61 -7.94 -1.34 4.44
CA PRO A 61 -7.64 -0.86 3.09
C PRO A 61 -6.13 -0.96 2.82
N ARG A 62 -5.80 -1.39 1.60
CA ARG A 62 -4.44 -1.38 1.07
C ARG A 62 -4.23 -0.05 0.35
N LEU A 63 -3.22 0.72 0.73
CA LEU A 63 -2.81 1.86 -0.06
C LEU A 63 -1.90 1.40 -1.19
N TYR A 64 -2.00 2.09 -2.32
CA TYR A 64 -1.05 1.98 -3.41
C TYR A 64 -0.53 3.36 -3.76
N LEU A 65 0.71 3.41 -4.23
CA LEU A 65 1.36 4.61 -4.71
C LEU A 65 2.37 4.19 -5.78
N VAL A 66 2.31 4.85 -6.93
CA VAL A 66 3.27 4.65 -8.01
C VAL A 66 3.59 5.98 -8.67
N VAL A 67 4.86 6.17 -8.99
CA VAL A 67 5.39 7.37 -9.64
C VAL A 67 6.22 6.90 -10.81
N ARG A 68 5.97 7.46 -11.99
CA ARG A 68 6.76 7.18 -13.20
C ARG A 68 8.25 7.41 -12.93
N GLY A 69 9.09 6.54 -13.46
CA GLY A 69 10.54 6.51 -13.19
C GLY A 69 11.21 7.85 -13.37
N GLU A 70 10.90 8.56 -14.46
CA GLU A 70 11.43 9.88 -14.78
C GLU A 70 11.04 10.99 -13.77
N HIS A 71 10.05 10.74 -12.91
CA HIS A 71 9.59 11.66 -11.86
C HIS A 71 9.93 11.19 -10.44
N GLN A 72 10.59 10.04 -10.28
CA GLN A 72 11.02 9.56 -8.97
C GLN A 72 12.15 10.42 -8.38
N GLY A 73 12.24 10.49 -7.05
CA GLY A 73 13.24 11.29 -6.35
C GLY A 73 12.96 12.80 -6.33
N LYS A 74 11.93 13.27 -7.04
CA LYS A 74 11.55 14.70 -7.14
C LYS A 74 10.45 15.11 -6.15
N GLY A 75 10.21 14.33 -5.10
CA GLY A 75 9.19 14.62 -4.08
C GLY A 75 7.74 14.28 -4.44
N VAL A 76 7.44 13.85 -5.67
CA VAL A 76 6.09 13.49 -6.15
C VAL A 76 5.40 12.47 -5.22
N GLY A 77 6.09 11.39 -4.86
CA GLY A 77 5.54 10.35 -3.98
C GLY A 77 5.20 10.86 -2.57
N LYS A 78 6.02 11.78 -2.02
CA LYS A 78 5.74 12.39 -0.71
C LYS A 78 4.49 13.28 -0.78
N LYS A 79 4.37 14.08 -1.84
CA LYS A 79 3.20 14.96 -2.06
C LYS A 79 1.91 14.15 -2.19
N LEU A 80 1.91 13.12 -3.04
CA LEU A 80 0.79 12.18 -3.19
C LEU A 80 0.42 11.52 -1.86
N HIS A 81 1.40 11.01 -1.12
CA HIS A 81 1.16 10.36 0.17
C HIS A 81 0.54 11.32 1.20
N LEU A 82 0.98 12.57 1.26
CA LEU A 82 0.40 13.57 2.18
C LEU A 82 -1.07 13.88 1.84
N ARG A 83 -1.40 14.02 0.55
CA ARG A 83 -2.79 14.22 0.12
C ARG A 83 -3.65 12.99 0.40
N LEU A 84 -3.11 11.79 0.17
CA LEU A 84 -3.83 10.55 0.48
C LEU A 84 -4.04 10.38 1.99
N LYS A 85 -3.05 10.80 2.81
CA LYS A 85 -3.11 10.76 4.27
C LYS A 85 -4.37 11.47 4.78
N GLU A 86 -4.67 12.66 4.28
CA GLU A 86 -5.86 13.42 4.67
C GLU A 86 -7.13 12.62 4.37
N CYS A 87 -7.24 12.03 3.18
CA CYS A 87 -8.39 11.19 2.82
C CYS A 87 -8.53 9.93 3.69
N VAL A 88 -7.42 9.29 4.10
CA VAL A 88 -7.49 8.03 4.87
C VAL A 88 -7.67 8.25 6.37
N GLU A 89 -7.19 9.36 6.93
CA GLU A 89 -7.31 9.66 8.36
C GLU A 89 -8.75 9.93 8.79
N GLU A 90 -9.58 10.42 7.87
CA GLU A 90 -11.01 10.61 8.08
C GLU A 90 -11.79 9.29 8.09
N ASN A 91 -11.35 8.30 7.30
CA ASN A 91 -12.18 7.15 6.94
C ASN A 91 -11.72 5.81 7.56
N TYR A 92 -10.45 5.69 7.93
CA TYR A 92 -9.88 4.43 8.38
C TYR A 92 -9.07 4.62 9.66
N PHE A 93 -9.01 3.59 10.51
CA PHE A 93 -8.16 3.57 11.72
C PHE A 93 -6.77 2.99 11.47
N ILE A 94 -6.68 2.04 10.54
CA ILE A 94 -5.46 1.34 10.16
C ILE A 94 -5.44 1.24 8.65
N VAL A 95 -4.29 1.53 8.06
CA VAL A 95 -4.01 1.35 6.64
C VAL A 95 -2.79 0.45 6.48
N LYS A 96 -2.71 -0.27 5.37
CA LYS A 96 -1.56 -1.13 5.06
C LYS A 96 -0.95 -0.81 3.70
N VAL A 97 0.34 -1.07 3.57
CA VAL A 97 1.07 -1.08 2.30
C VAL A 97 1.86 -2.39 2.18
N ILE A 98 2.09 -2.81 0.94
CA ILE A 98 2.90 -3.98 0.62
C ILE A 98 4.03 -3.48 -0.27
N VAL A 99 5.28 -3.71 0.14
CA VAL A 99 6.45 -3.09 -0.48
C VAL A 99 7.49 -4.17 -0.74
N ARG A 100 8.04 -4.23 -1.97
CA ARG A 100 9.16 -5.14 -2.26
C ARG A 100 10.35 -4.81 -1.37
N LYS A 101 11.04 -5.83 -0.84
CA LYS A 101 12.20 -5.65 0.06
C LYS A 101 13.35 -4.89 -0.59
N ASN A 102 13.51 -5.01 -1.92
CA ASN A 102 14.55 -4.30 -2.67
C ASN A 102 14.16 -2.84 -3.01
N ASN A 103 12.92 -2.41 -2.80
CA ASN A 103 12.48 -1.05 -3.07
C ASN A 103 12.83 -0.10 -1.92
N LYS A 104 14.14 0.18 -1.78
CA LYS A 104 14.70 1.04 -0.72
C LYS A 104 14.04 2.42 -0.66
N ARG A 105 13.67 2.99 -1.81
CA ARG A 105 13.01 4.31 -1.89
C ARG A 105 11.63 4.29 -1.25
N ALA A 106 10.80 3.30 -1.58
CA ALA A 106 9.48 3.15 -0.97
C ALA A 106 9.60 2.84 0.53
N LEU A 107 10.55 1.98 0.94
CA LEU A 107 10.78 1.67 2.35
C LEU A 107 11.17 2.91 3.17
N SER A 108 12.05 3.77 2.62
CA SER A 108 12.38 5.05 3.23
C SER A 108 11.14 5.95 3.35
N LEU A 109 10.42 6.15 2.24
CA LEU A 109 9.21 6.98 2.21
C LEU A 109 8.19 6.55 3.27
N TYR A 110 7.91 5.24 3.35
CA TYR A 110 6.94 4.71 4.30
C TYR A 110 7.46 4.71 5.74
N GLY A 111 8.76 4.48 5.95
CA GLY A 111 9.39 4.60 7.26
C GLY A 111 9.28 6.01 7.85
N ASP A 112 9.51 7.03 7.01
CA ASP A 112 9.45 8.46 7.37
C ASP A 112 8.04 8.93 7.74
N VAL A 113 7.01 8.22 7.29
CA VAL A 113 5.60 8.56 7.52
C VAL A 113 4.91 7.53 8.42
N ASP A 114 5.65 6.98 9.38
CA ASP A 114 5.18 6.13 10.48
C ASP A 114 4.64 4.74 10.10
N TYR A 115 4.94 4.20 8.92
CA TYR A 115 4.64 2.79 8.67
C TYR A 115 5.62 1.89 9.42
N ARG A 116 5.12 0.74 9.88
CA ARG A 116 5.91 -0.27 10.59
C ARG A 116 5.66 -1.64 10.00
N ILE A 117 6.75 -2.39 9.82
CA ILE A 117 6.72 -3.76 9.32
C ILE A 117 6.06 -4.67 10.36
N VAL A 118 4.99 -5.36 9.96
CA VAL A 118 4.28 -6.34 10.80
C VAL A 118 4.48 -7.77 10.34
N LYS A 119 4.78 -7.96 9.06
CA LYS A 119 5.05 -9.26 8.46
C LYS A 119 6.01 -9.08 7.29
N GLU A 120 6.79 -10.11 7.02
CA GLU A 120 7.58 -10.23 5.80
C GLU A 120 7.35 -11.61 5.17
N ASP A 121 7.53 -11.70 3.87
CA ASP A 121 7.74 -12.96 3.13
C ASP A 121 9.06 -12.88 2.36
N ASP A 122 9.32 -13.75 1.38
CA ASP A 122 10.61 -13.79 0.68
C ASP A 122 10.89 -12.50 -0.12
N GLU A 123 9.84 -11.89 -0.68
CA GLU A 123 9.98 -10.74 -1.59
C GLU A 123 9.46 -9.43 -1.01
N PHE A 124 8.56 -9.46 -0.01
CA PHE A 124 7.78 -8.30 0.43
C PHE A 124 7.81 -8.05 1.93
N TYR A 125 7.71 -6.77 2.27
CA TYR A 125 7.31 -6.28 3.57
C TYR A 125 5.83 -5.87 3.56
N TYR A 126 5.10 -6.33 4.57
CA TYR A 126 3.75 -5.88 4.90
C TYR A 126 3.89 -4.86 6.02
N MET A 127 3.55 -3.61 5.72
CA MET A 127 3.65 -2.52 6.67
C MET A 127 2.28 -1.96 6.97
N ILE A 128 2.05 -1.58 8.23
CA ILE A 128 0.83 -0.90 8.66
C ILE A 128 1.16 0.45 9.26
N ARG A 129 0.16 1.32 9.24
CA ARG A 129 0.18 2.58 9.96
C ARG A 129 -1.17 2.76 10.64
N MET A 130 -1.14 3.19 11.91
CA MET A 130 -2.32 3.71 12.56
C MET A 130 -2.53 5.17 12.14
N THR A 131 -3.69 5.47 11.60
CA THR A 131 -4.07 6.83 11.17
C THR A 131 -4.44 7.69 12.39
N ARG A 132 -5.07 7.07 13.40
CA ARG A 132 -5.47 7.66 14.68
C ARG A 132 -4.78 6.94 15.83
N TYR A 133 -4.60 7.62 16.97
CA TYR A 133 -4.03 7.05 18.19
C TYR A 133 -2.65 6.40 18.01
N LYS A 134 -1.72 7.11 17.34
CA LYS A 134 -0.36 6.64 17.04
C LYS A 134 0.41 6.10 18.25
N PHE A 135 0.09 6.57 19.46
CA PHE A 135 0.68 6.08 20.71
C PHE A 135 0.52 4.56 20.90
N PHE A 136 -0.59 3.96 20.44
CA PHE A 136 -0.82 2.51 20.56
C PHE A 136 -0.19 1.68 19.43
N GLN A 137 0.44 2.32 18.44
CA GLN A 137 0.99 1.62 17.28
C GLN A 137 2.01 0.51 17.64
N PRO A 138 2.92 0.68 18.62
CA PRO A 138 3.81 -0.41 19.03
C PRO A 138 3.08 -1.66 19.52
N ILE A 139 1.99 -1.47 20.29
CA ILE A 139 1.17 -2.55 20.83
C ILE A 139 0.44 -3.27 19.70
N VAL A 140 -0.17 -2.52 18.78
CA VAL A 140 -0.85 -3.09 17.61
C VAL A 140 0.12 -3.88 16.74
N VAL A 141 1.32 -3.35 16.48
CA VAL A 141 2.37 -4.04 15.72
C VAL A 141 2.78 -5.35 16.42
N LEU A 142 2.95 -5.34 17.74
CA LEU A 142 3.29 -6.55 18.51
C LEU A 142 2.18 -7.61 18.41
N LEU A 143 0.91 -7.22 18.58
CA LEU A 143 -0.23 -8.12 18.43
C LEU A 143 -0.30 -8.72 17.03
N PHE A 144 -0.11 -7.91 15.98
CA PHE A 144 -0.07 -8.40 14.60
C PHE A 144 1.04 -9.44 14.38
N ARG A 145 2.24 -9.18 14.93
CA ARG A 145 3.36 -10.13 14.84
C ARG A 145 3.06 -11.45 15.55
N LEU A 146 2.43 -11.39 16.73
CA LEU A 146 2.01 -12.58 17.48
C LEU A 146 0.96 -13.39 16.73
N ILE A 147 -0.09 -12.74 16.22
CA ILE A 147 -1.15 -13.39 15.43
C ILE A 147 -0.58 -14.04 14.16
N CYS A 148 0.34 -13.35 13.47
CA CYS A 148 1.00 -13.91 12.28
C CYS A 148 1.85 -15.14 12.61
N ARG A 149 2.60 -15.11 13.72
CA ARG A 149 3.39 -16.26 14.21
C ARG A 149 2.49 -17.43 14.59
N PHE A 150 1.41 -17.17 15.31
CA PHE A 150 0.47 -18.21 15.72
C PHE A 150 -0.24 -18.86 14.52
N SER A 151 -0.68 -18.05 13.55
CA SER A 151 -1.30 -18.54 12.31
C SER A 151 -0.34 -19.40 11.49
N PHE A 152 0.95 -19.05 11.46
CA PHE A 152 1.99 -19.87 10.85
C PHE A 152 2.16 -21.19 11.59
N PHE A 153 2.23 -21.16 12.93
CA PHE A 153 2.35 -22.35 13.77
C PHE A 153 1.17 -23.31 13.60
N VAL A 154 -0.07 -22.80 13.56
CA VAL A 154 -1.27 -23.62 13.34
C VAL A 154 -1.27 -24.24 11.94
N LYS A 155 -0.91 -23.49 10.89
CA LYS A 155 -0.80 -24.04 9.53
C LYS A 155 0.29 -25.11 9.44
N TYR A 156 1.43 -24.90 10.09
CA TYR A 156 2.53 -25.86 10.11
C TYR A 156 2.14 -27.15 10.84
N ARG A 157 1.47 -27.02 12.00
CA ARG A 157 0.96 -28.16 12.76
C ARG A 157 -0.10 -28.93 11.99
N LEU A 158 -1.07 -28.27 11.34
CA LEU A 158 -2.06 -28.95 10.49
C LEU A 158 -1.43 -29.65 9.28
N ARG A 159 -0.29 -29.16 8.76
CA ARG A 159 0.44 -29.81 7.66
C ARG A 159 1.23 -31.05 8.12
N ILE A 160 1.77 -31.03 9.33
CA ILE A 160 2.46 -32.18 9.94
C ILE A 160 1.46 -33.27 10.38
N PHE A 161 0.29 -32.87 10.91
CA PHE A 161 -0.72 -33.80 11.41
C PHE A 161 -1.81 -34.18 10.38
N GLY A 162 -1.88 -33.49 9.23
CA GLY A 162 -2.83 -33.77 8.14
C GLY A 162 -2.24 -34.54 6.95
N GLY A 163 -0.95 -34.90 7.00
CA GLY A 163 -0.29 -35.74 6.00
C GLY A 163 -0.49 -37.23 6.31
N ASN A 164 -1.75 -37.68 6.34
CA ASN A 164 -2.14 -39.08 6.18
C ASN A 164 -3.68 -39.12 6.04
N LYS A 165 -4.14 -38.98 4.80
CA LYS A 165 -5.36 -39.59 4.26
C LYS A 165 -5.36 -39.42 2.74
#